data_AF-H0A0F4-F1
#
_entry.id   AF-H0A0F4-F1
#
_cell.length_a   1.000
_cell.length_b   1.000
_cell.length_c   1.000
_cell.angle_alpha   90.00
_cell.angle_beta   90.00
_cell.angle_gamma   90.00
#
_symmetry.space_group_name_H-M   'P 1'
#
loop_
_entity.id
_entity.type
_entity.pdbx_description
1 polymer ?
#
loop_
_entity_poly.entity_id
_entity_poly.type
_entity_poly.pdbx_seq_one_letter_code
_entity_poly.pdbx_strand_id
1 'polypeptide(L)'
;MAKDSKKKVQPKASAKATKATPKKKAILPLPGDLTQAAAAMAKPRKAVRKAESRHLLPLDIPTNGKPEVLDRLWETIESRRLSGDTTNSHSARLLARGTPKVAQKLGEEAVECVIEATLGNRKATVSESADLLYHLLVVWVDAGIRPDEVWQELERREGISGIAEKASRPKGIIRAANTTKLP
;
A
#
# COMPACT_ATOMS: atom_id res chain seq x y z
N MET A 1 -63.03 38.82 -6.30
CA MET A 1 -63.63 39.55 -7.42
C MET A 1 -62.53 40.04 -8.34
N ALA A 2 -62.63 39.70 -9.64
CA ALA A 2 -62.00 40.33 -10.82
C ALA A 2 -60.45 40.38 -10.91
N LYS A 3 -59.80 40.14 -12.05
CA LYS A 3 -60.22 39.77 -13.42
C LYS A 3 -58.96 39.33 -14.19
N ASP A 4 -59.15 38.37 -15.08
CA ASP A 4 -58.30 38.03 -16.23
C ASP A 4 -57.71 39.24 -16.96
N SER A 5 -56.52 39.07 -17.53
CA SER A 5 -56.11 39.78 -18.75
C SER A 5 -55.06 38.96 -19.54
N LYS A 6 -55.57 38.22 -20.52
CA LYS A 6 -54.83 37.65 -21.65
C LYS A 6 -54.16 38.76 -22.47
N LYS A 7 -52.93 38.54 -22.94
CA LYS A 7 -52.39 39.21 -24.13
C LYS A 7 -51.71 38.21 -25.08
N LYS A 8 -52.09 38.33 -26.35
CA LYS A 8 -51.78 37.53 -27.55
C LYS A 8 -50.32 37.74 -28.05
N VAL A 9 -49.64 36.66 -28.48
CA VAL A 9 -49.19 36.32 -29.88
C VAL A 9 -48.41 37.46 -30.61
N GLN A 10 -47.19 37.34 -31.20
CA GLN A 10 -46.51 36.29 -32.00
C GLN A 10 -45.05 36.74 -32.42
N PRO A 11 -44.35 36.07 -33.36
CA PRO A 11 -43.08 35.35 -33.20
C PRO A 11 -41.82 36.14 -33.61
N LYS A 12 -40.60 35.61 -33.38
CA LYS A 12 -39.43 35.92 -34.24
C LYS A 12 -38.23 34.99 -34.04
N ALA A 13 -37.74 34.52 -35.19
CA ALA A 13 -36.35 34.27 -35.58
C ALA A 13 -35.52 33.22 -34.81
N SER A 14 -35.36 32.10 -35.51
CA SER A 14 -34.21 31.21 -35.48
C SER A 14 -32.86 31.94 -35.48
N ALA A 15 -32.03 31.72 -34.46
CA ALA A 15 -30.61 32.02 -34.49
C ALA A 15 -29.80 30.74 -34.23
N LYS A 16 -29.16 30.27 -35.29
CA LYS A 16 -28.27 29.10 -35.34
C LYS A 16 -27.00 29.45 -34.56
N ALA A 17 -26.81 28.87 -33.37
CA ALA A 17 -25.57 29.04 -32.61
C ALA A 17 -24.42 28.31 -33.32
N THR A 18 -23.50 29.08 -33.89
CA THR A 18 -22.25 28.61 -34.47
C THR A 18 -21.35 28.06 -33.36
N LYS A 19 -21.04 26.75 -33.43
CA LYS A 19 -20.07 26.12 -32.54
C LYS A 19 -18.67 26.66 -32.86
N ALA A 20 -18.06 27.31 -31.88
CA ALA A 20 -16.65 27.71 -31.91
C ALA A 20 -15.76 26.47 -32.07
N THR A 21 -14.88 26.50 -33.07
CA THR A 21 -13.87 25.46 -33.31
C THR A 21 -12.69 25.67 -32.35
N PRO A 22 -12.31 24.69 -31.51
CA PRO A 22 -11.13 24.86 -30.66
C PRO A 22 -9.86 24.71 -31.53
N LYS A 23 -8.99 25.72 -31.46
CA LYS A 23 -7.68 25.74 -32.11
C LYS A 23 -6.85 24.53 -31.63
N LYS A 24 -6.39 23.69 -32.56
CA LYS A 24 -5.45 22.58 -32.26
C LYS A 24 -4.14 23.19 -31.74
N LYS A 25 -3.73 22.83 -30.51
CA LYS A 25 -2.36 23.09 -30.02
C LYS A 25 -1.39 22.29 -30.90
N ALA A 26 -0.36 22.95 -31.42
CA ALA A 26 0.72 22.30 -32.15
C ALA A 26 1.44 21.33 -31.21
N ILE A 27 1.43 20.05 -31.56
CA ILE A 27 2.18 18.99 -30.87
C ILE A 27 3.45 18.78 -31.67
N LEU A 28 4.60 18.85 -30.99
CA LEU A 28 5.91 18.51 -31.55
C LEU A 28 5.86 17.07 -32.10
N PRO A 29 6.23 16.83 -33.38
CA PRO A 29 6.16 15.50 -33.95
C PRO A 29 7.22 14.60 -33.29
N LEU A 30 6.76 13.63 -32.51
CA LEU A 30 7.59 12.52 -32.02
C LEU A 30 7.93 11.59 -33.20
N PRO A 31 9.16 11.02 -33.25
CA PRO A 31 9.56 10.10 -34.30
C PRO A 31 8.62 8.88 -34.39
N GLY A 32 8.33 8.46 -35.63
CA GLY A 32 7.23 7.55 -35.98
C GLY A 32 7.39 6.09 -35.53
N ASP A 33 8.52 5.76 -34.92
CA ASP A 33 8.83 4.47 -34.29
C ASP A 33 8.27 4.38 -32.86
N LEU A 34 8.12 5.50 -32.16
CA LEU A 34 7.55 5.56 -30.80
C LEU A 34 6.02 5.65 -30.79
N THR A 35 5.38 6.00 -31.91
CA THR A 35 3.91 6.19 -31.97
C THR A 35 3.14 4.88 -32.07
N GLN A 36 3.74 3.81 -32.60
CA GLN A 36 3.06 2.51 -32.74
C GLN A 36 3.16 1.66 -31.46
N ALA A 37 4.21 1.81 -30.66
CA ALA A 37 4.37 1.09 -29.38
C ALA A 37 3.46 1.65 -28.26
N ALA A 38 3.11 2.93 -28.30
CA ALA A 38 2.24 3.56 -27.30
C ALA A 38 0.74 3.23 -27.51
N ALA A 39 0.35 2.75 -28.70
CA ALA A 39 -1.06 2.60 -29.09
C ALA A 39 -1.76 1.36 -28.51
N ALA A 40 -1.06 0.48 -27.77
CA ALA A 40 -1.61 -0.76 -27.23
C ALA A 40 -1.55 -0.87 -25.70
N MET A 41 -1.39 0.23 -24.95
CA MET A 41 -1.61 0.19 -23.51
C MET A 41 -3.11 0.31 -23.23
N ALA A 42 -3.73 -0.82 -22.88
CA ALA A 42 -5.11 -0.87 -22.42
C ALA A 42 -5.34 0.18 -21.32
N LYS A 43 -6.36 1.05 -21.51
CA LYS A 43 -6.70 2.06 -20.51
C LYS A 43 -6.95 1.38 -19.15
N PRO A 44 -6.29 1.81 -18.06
CA PRO A 44 -6.46 1.17 -16.77
C PRO A 44 -7.94 1.19 -16.37
N ARG A 45 -8.40 0.06 -15.79
CA ARG A 45 -9.80 -0.10 -15.36
C ARG A 45 -10.19 1.05 -14.44
N LYS A 46 -11.47 1.47 -14.48
CA LYS A 46 -11.98 2.63 -13.71
C LYS A 46 -11.64 2.58 -12.21
N ALA A 47 -11.57 1.39 -11.62
CA ALA A 47 -11.12 1.18 -10.24
C ALA A 47 -9.63 1.54 -10.02
N VAL A 48 -8.75 1.16 -10.95
CA VAL A 48 -7.32 1.50 -10.96
C VAL A 48 -7.15 3.01 -11.04
N ARG A 49 -7.91 3.69 -11.91
CA ARG A 49 -7.91 5.17 -12.01
C ARG A 49 -8.35 5.88 -10.72
N LYS A 50 -9.29 5.29 -9.97
CA LYS A 50 -9.76 5.86 -8.70
C LYS A 50 -8.73 5.65 -7.57
N ALA A 51 -8.07 4.49 -7.53
CA ALA A 51 -6.90 4.28 -6.67
C ALA A 51 -5.77 5.27 -7.04
N GLU A 52 -5.55 5.47 -8.35
CA GLU A 52 -4.62 6.44 -8.89
C GLU A 52 -4.98 7.91 -8.55
N SER A 53 -6.23 8.23 -8.27
CA SER A 53 -6.58 9.60 -7.85
C SER A 53 -6.30 9.90 -6.38
N ARG A 54 -6.23 8.89 -5.49
CA ARG A 54 -6.00 9.10 -4.05
C ARG A 54 -4.53 9.19 -3.66
N HIS A 55 -3.63 8.51 -4.37
CA HIS A 55 -2.19 8.48 -4.03
C HIS A 55 -1.43 9.79 -4.34
N LEU A 56 -2.08 10.74 -5.04
CA LEU A 56 -1.47 12.02 -5.43
C LEU A 56 -1.83 13.17 -4.46
N LEU A 57 -2.63 12.89 -3.42
CA LEU A 57 -2.95 13.87 -2.39
C LEU A 57 -1.96 13.74 -1.23
N PRO A 58 -1.48 14.86 -0.63
CA PRO A 58 -0.66 14.82 0.58
C PRO A 58 -1.36 14.03 1.69
N LEU A 59 -0.63 13.12 2.34
CA LEU A 59 -1.09 12.41 3.52
C LEU A 59 -0.94 13.32 4.74
N ASP A 60 -1.89 14.25 4.92
CA ASP A 60 -1.97 15.07 6.13
C ASP A 60 -2.97 14.43 7.10
N ILE A 61 -2.46 13.48 7.90
CA ILE A 61 -3.24 12.78 8.92
C ILE A 61 -2.55 13.07 10.26
N PRO A 62 -3.20 13.83 11.18
CA PRO A 62 -2.62 14.08 12.48
C PRO A 62 -2.49 12.76 13.24
N THR A 63 -1.26 12.37 13.56
CA THR A 63 -0.97 11.18 14.36
C THR A 63 0.17 11.48 15.33
N ASN A 64 0.08 10.88 16.53
CA ASN A 64 1.09 11.04 17.59
C ASN A 64 1.92 9.76 17.80
N GLY A 65 1.72 8.74 16.95
CA GLY A 65 2.43 7.48 17.04
C GLY A 65 3.90 7.66 16.67
N LYS A 66 4.78 6.93 17.33
CA LYS A 66 6.22 6.97 17.08
C LYS A 66 6.79 5.55 16.91
N PRO A 67 7.80 5.35 16.06
CA PRO A 67 8.35 4.03 15.76
C PRO A 67 9.03 3.36 16.97
N GLU A 68 9.49 4.13 17.97
CA GLU A 68 10.14 3.56 19.17
C GLU A 68 9.20 2.64 19.99
N VAL A 69 7.91 2.58 19.65
CA VAL A 69 7.00 1.56 20.17
C VAL A 69 7.44 0.14 19.81
N LEU A 70 8.06 -0.06 18.64
CA LEU A 70 8.52 -1.38 18.19
C LEU A 70 9.65 -1.91 19.07
N ASP A 71 10.59 -1.04 19.45
CA ASP A 71 11.71 -1.42 20.32
C ASP A 71 11.18 -1.81 21.72
N ARG A 72 10.29 -0.99 22.31
CA ARG A 72 9.66 -1.30 23.60
C ARG A 72 8.84 -2.59 23.56
N LEU A 73 8.16 -2.86 22.45
CA LEU A 73 7.39 -4.10 22.26
C LEU A 73 8.33 -5.30 22.18
N TRP A 74 9.42 -5.21 21.42
CA TRP A 74 10.42 -6.28 21.32
C TRP A 74 11.01 -6.61 22.70
N GLU A 75 11.45 -5.59 23.45
CA GLU A 75 11.97 -5.76 24.83
C GLU A 75 10.94 -6.42 25.75
N THR A 76 9.67 -6.01 25.63
CA THR A 76 8.57 -6.62 26.39
C THR A 76 8.40 -8.09 26.01
N ILE A 77 8.40 -8.43 24.72
CA ILE A 77 8.24 -9.81 24.25
C ILE A 77 9.41 -10.67 24.74
N GLU A 78 10.64 -10.19 24.65
CA GLU A 78 11.82 -10.89 25.17
C GLU A 78 11.73 -11.10 26.69
N SER A 79 11.37 -10.07 27.45
CA SER A 79 11.15 -10.18 28.89
C SER A 79 10.12 -11.26 29.24
N ARG A 80 9.02 -11.33 28.49
CA ARG A 80 7.99 -12.38 28.66
C ARG A 80 8.50 -13.76 28.25
N ARG A 81 9.34 -13.88 27.21
CA ARG A 81 9.99 -15.15 26.85
C ARG A 81 10.84 -15.66 28.01
N LEU A 82 11.67 -14.78 28.58
CA LEU A 82 12.59 -15.09 29.68
C LEU A 82 11.85 -15.41 30.99
N SER A 83 10.68 -14.82 31.22
CA SER A 83 9.89 -15.10 32.42
C SER A 83 9.29 -16.51 32.44
N GLY A 84 9.14 -17.17 31.28
CA GLY A 84 8.55 -18.50 31.17
C GLY A 84 7.06 -18.60 31.56
N ASP A 85 6.39 -17.47 31.82
CA ASP A 85 5.02 -17.43 32.34
C ASP A 85 3.98 -17.63 31.22
N THR A 86 3.86 -18.88 30.78
CA THR A 86 2.87 -19.27 29.76
C THR A 86 1.42 -19.18 30.25
N THR A 87 1.19 -19.05 31.55
CA THR A 87 -0.15 -18.94 32.15
C THR A 87 -0.70 -17.54 31.96
N ASN A 88 0.06 -16.50 32.29
CA ASN A 88 -0.42 -15.11 32.24
C ASN A 88 0.10 -14.31 31.03
N SER A 89 1.11 -14.79 30.31
CA SER A 89 1.62 -14.11 29.13
C SER A 89 1.26 -14.80 27.83
N HIS A 90 0.56 -14.08 26.95
CA HIS A 90 0.30 -14.51 25.59
C HIS A 90 1.60 -14.76 24.80
N SER A 91 2.56 -13.83 24.84
CA SER A 91 3.85 -13.96 24.15
C SER A 91 4.61 -15.20 24.62
N ALA A 92 4.72 -15.42 25.93
CA ALA A 92 5.40 -16.59 26.47
C ALA A 92 4.73 -17.89 26.02
N ARG A 93 3.39 -17.93 26.07
CA ARG A 93 2.62 -19.10 25.61
C ARG A 93 2.78 -19.37 24.13
N LEU A 94 2.85 -18.33 23.31
CA LEU A 94 3.03 -18.47 21.86
C LEU A 94 4.44 -18.99 21.54
N LEU A 95 5.47 -18.40 22.16
CA LEU A 95 6.87 -18.82 22.00
C LEU A 95 7.11 -20.26 22.52
N ALA A 96 6.46 -20.64 23.62
CA ALA A 96 6.53 -22.02 24.13
C ALA A 96 5.95 -23.07 23.17
N ARG A 97 5.15 -22.67 22.17
CA ARG A 97 4.64 -23.56 21.11
C ARG A 97 5.62 -23.73 19.94
N GLY A 98 6.74 -23.01 19.96
CA GLY A 98 7.83 -23.10 18.99
C GLY A 98 7.58 -22.41 17.65
N THR A 99 8.65 -22.34 16.87
CA THR A 99 8.74 -21.63 15.59
C THR A 99 7.58 -21.90 14.62
N PRO A 100 7.09 -23.15 14.41
CA PRO A 100 5.98 -23.39 13.48
C PRO A 100 4.72 -22.61 13.85
N LYS A 101 4.39 -22.52 15.15
CA LYS A 101 3.18 -21.82 15.57
C LYS A 101 3.33 -20.31 15.52
N VAL A 102 4.52 -19.80 15.86
CA VAL A 102 4.85 -18.38 15.76
C VAL A 102 4.78 -17.92 14.29
N ALA A 103 5.40 -18.67 13.38
CA ALA A 103 5.36 -18.38 11.95
C ALA A 103 3.94 -18.50 11.36
N GLN A 104 3.14 -19.46 11.82
CA GLN A 104 1.73 -19.56 11.43
C GLN A 104 0.96 -18.28 11.76
N LYS A 105 1.10 -17.76 13.00
CA LYS A 105 0.43 -16.52 13.41
C LYS A 105 0.85 -15.34 12.54
N LEU A 106 2.14 -15.18 12.27
CA LEU A 106 2.61 -14.14 11.34
C LEU A 106 1.94 -14.26 9.96
N GLY A 107 1.79 -15.48 9.44
CA GLY A 107 1.12 -15.73 8.17
C GLY A 107 -0.37 -15.40 8.18
N GLU A 108 -1.08 -15.71 9.27
CA GLU A 108 -2.50 -15.35 9.46
C GLU A 108 -2.68 -13.83 9.39
N GLU A 109 -1.93 -13.06 10.18
CA GLU A 109 -2.05 -11.59 10.21
C GLU A 109 -1.67 -10.95 8.86
N ALA A 110 -0.69 -11.53 8.15
CA ALA A 110 -0.31 -11.06 6.83
C ALA A 110 -1.46 -11.21 5.82
N VAL A 111 -2.18 -12.33 5.86
CA VAL A 111 -3.33 -12.58 4.99
C VAL A 111 -4.49 -11.66 5.35
N GLU A 112 -4.80 -11.51 6.64
CA GLU A 112 -5.86 -10.63 7.13
C GLU A 112 -5.60 -9.16 6.75
N CYS A 113 -4.37 -8.67 6.93
CA CYS A 113 -3.97 -7.33 6.52
C CYS A 113 -4.15 -7.10 5.00
N VAL A 114 -3.78 -8.10 4.18
CA VAL A 114 -3.97 -8.03 2.72
C VAL A 114 -5.45 -7.99 2.36
N ILE A 115 -6.27 -8.85 2.99
CA ILE A 115 -7.72 -8.87 2.74
C ILE A 115 -8.32 -7.49 3.03
N GLU A 116 -8.09 -6.94 4.22
CA GLU A 116 -8.66 -5.65 4.61
C GLU A 116 -8.18 -4.49 3.72
N ALA A 117 -6.91 -4.53 3.30
CA ALA A 117 -6.37 -3.57 2.34
C ALA A 117 -7.08 -3.67 0.97
N THR A 118 -7.35 -4.88 0.46
CA THR A 118 -8.05 -5.07 -0.82
C THR A 118 -9.51 -4.64 -0.76
N LEU A 119 -10.15 -4.78 0.42
CA LEU A 119 -11.50 -4.30 0.67
C LEU A 119 -11.57 -2.77 0.86
N GLY A 120 -10.41 -2.09 0.98
CA GLY A 120 -10.35 -0.65 1.23
C GLY A 120 -10.76 -0.26 2.65
N ASN A 121 -10.74 -1.19 3.60
CA ASN A 121 -11.12 -0.97 4.99
C ASN A 121 -9.95 -0.37 5.78
N ARG A 122 -9.73 0.94 5.62
CA ARG A 122 -8.57 1.63 6.23
C ARG A 122 -8.41 1.36 7.73
N LYS A 123 -9.51 1.33 8.50
CA LYS A 123 -9.42 1.14 9.96
C LYS A 123 -8.92 -0.28 10.30
N ALA A 124 -9.47 -1.29 9.65
CA ALA A 124 -9.03 -2.66 9.86
C ALA A 124 -7.61 -2.87 9.32
N THR A 125 -7.26 -2.32 8.14
CA THR A 125 -5.88 -2.38 7.63
C THR A 125 -4.86 -1.83 8.64
N VAL A 126 -5.17 -0.74 9.35
CA VAL A 126 -4.30 -0.21 10.41
C VAL A 126 -4.18 -1.19 11.58
N SER A 127 -5.28 -1.82 11.99
CA SER A 127 -5.30 -2.82 13.06
C SER A 127 -4.47 -4.05 12.67
N GLU A 128 -4.76 -4.66 11.53
CA GLU A 128 -4.05 -5.84 11.05
C GLU A 128 -2.57 -5.57 10.75
N SER A 129 -2.23 -4.34 10.35
CA SER A 129 -0.82 -3.94 10.21
C SER A 129 -0.11 -3.93 11.56
N ALA A 130 -0.79 -3.53 12.63
CA ALA A 130 -0.21 -3.55 13.97
C ALA A 130 -0.02 -4.99 14.47
N ASP A 131 -1.00 -5.87 14.24
CA ASP A 131 -0.90 -7.30 14.59
C ASP A 131 0.20 -8.01 13.78
N LEU A 132 0.30 -7.70 12.48
CA LEU A 132 1.39 -8.16 11.62
C LEU A 132 2.76 -7.76 12.16
N LEU A 133 2.94 -6.49 12.55
CA LEU A 133 4.19 -5.99 13.12
C LEU A 133 4.50 -6.67 14.45
N TYR A 134 3.51 -6.80 15.34
CA TYR A 134 3.68 -7.50 16.61
C TYR A 134 4.13 -8.95 16.42
N HIS A 135 3.45 -9.69 15.54
CA HIS A 135 3.81 -11.09 15.27
C HIS A 135 5.15 -11.25 14.56
N LEU A 136 5.58 -10.24 13.78
CA LEU A 136 6.94 -10.19 13.24
C LEU A 136 7.99 -10.03 14.35
N LEU A 137 7.73 -9.16 15.35
CA LEU A 137 8.61 -9.05 16.53
C LEU A 137 8.68 -10.36 17.31
N VAL A 138 7.56 -11.09 17.44
CA VAL A 138 7.57 -12.42 18.10
C VAL A 138 8.43 -13.42 17.31
N VAL A 139 8.36 -13.42 15.97
CA VAL A 139 9.27 -14.23 15.13
C VAL A 139 10.73 -13.85 15.38
N TRP A 140 11.04 -12.56 15.48
CA TRP A 140 12.42 -12.12 15.75
C TRP A 140 12.91 -12.60 17.11
N VAL A 141 12.09 -12.47 18.15
CA VAL A 141 12.44 -12.98 19.49
C VAL A 141 12.61 -14.50 19.50
N ASP A 142 11.76 -15.26 18.79
CA ASP A 142 11.89 -16.71 18.63
C ASP A 142 13.21 -17.10 17.93
N ALA A 143 13.60 -16.33 16.92
CA ALA A 143 14.80 -16.54 16.12
C ALA A 143 16.09 -15.94 16.71
N GLY A 144 16.00 -15.22 17.83
CA GLY A 144 17.14 -14.53 18.44
C GLY A 144 17.63 -13.30 17.66
N ILE A 145 16.74 -12.66 16.88
CA ILE A 145 17.02 -11.48 16.06
C ILE A 145 16.62 -10.22 16.82
N ARG A 146 17.52 -9.23 16.85
CA ARG A 146 17.24 -7.88 17.38
C ARG A 146 16.68 -6.95 16.29
N PRO A 147 15.81 -5.98 16.64
CA PRO A 147 15.33 -4.98 15.68
C PRO A 147 16.48 -4.22 15.01
N ASP A 148 17.56 -3.94 15.75
CA ASP A 148 18.76 -3.26 15.26
C ASP A 148 19.36 -3.91 14.00
N GLU A 149 19.34 -5.24 13.92
CA GLU A 149 19.84 -5.99 12.76
C GLU A 149 18.98 -5.76 11.53
N VAL A 150 17.65 -5.62 11.73
CA VAL A 150 16.70 -5.34 10.66
C VAL A 150 16.80 -3.89 10.21
N TRP A 151 16.98 -2.95 11.16
CA TRP A 151 17.18 -1.54 10.87
C TRP A 151 18.46 -1.32 10.06
N GLN A 152 19.57 -1.96 10.43
CA GLN A 152 20.81 -1.94 9.64
C GLN A 152 20.60 -2.45 8.21
N GLU A 153 19.82 -3.53 8.03
CA GLU A 153 19.51 -4.03 6.69
C GLU A 153 18.58 -3.09 5.90
N LEU A 154 17.70 -2.35 6.57
CA LEU A 154 16.88 -1.31 5.92
C LEU A 154 17.73 -0.10 5.51
N GLU A 155 18.61 0.39 6.39
CA GLU A 155 19.56 1.47 6.09
C GLU A 155 20.46 1.10 4.90
N ARG A 156 20.93 -0.15 4.85
CA ARG A 156 21.72 -0.65 3.71
C ARG A 156 20.95 -0.62 2.37
N ARG A 157 19.63 -0.72 2.40
CA ARG A 157 18.75 -0.64 1.22
C ARG A 157 18.28 0.78 0.94
N GLU A 158 18.37 1.67 1.92
CA GLU A 158 17.99 3.06 1.78
C GLU A 158 18.83 3.73 0.69
N GLY A 159 18.18 4.49 -0.20
CA GLY A 159 18.84 5.11 -1.35
C GLY A 159 19.06 4.19 -2.57
N ILE A 160 18.89 2.87 -2.45
CA ILE A 160 18.88 1.96 -3.60
C ILE A 160 17.43 1.85 -4.08
N SER A 161 17.11 2.41 -5.27
CA SER A 161 15.75 2.30 -5.78
C SER A 161 15.36 0.82 -5.92
N GLY A 162 14.15 0.43 -5.48
CA GLY A 162 13.70 -0.96 -5.58
C GLY A 162 13.70 -1.51 -7.01
N ILE A 163 13.65 -0.62 -8.01
CA ILE A 163 13.84 -0.94 -9.43
C ILE A 163 15.29 -1.32 -9.71
N ALA A 164 16.26 -0.55 -9.22
CA ALA A 164 17.69 -0.85 -9.34
C ALA A 164 18.06 -2.13 -8.57
N GLU A 165 17.56 -2.33 -7.35
CA GLU A 165 17.76 -3.57 -6.58
C GLU A 165 17.19 -4.79 -7.32
N LYS A 166 15.98 -4.68 -7.88
CA LYS A 166 15.37 -5.77 -8.65
C LYS A 166 16.14 -6.04 -9.95
N ALA A 167 16.67 -5.01 -10.60
CA ALA A 167 17.46 -5.13 -11.82
C ALA A 167 18.85 -5.75 -11.58
N SER A 168 19.43 -5.56 -10.39
CA SER A 168 20.74 -6.14 -10.02
C SER A 168 20.65 -7.59 -9.53
N ARG A 169 19.45 -8.15 -9.37
CA ARG A 169 19.29 -9.56 -8.98
C ARG A 169 19.75 -10.48 -10.11
N PRO A 170 20.47 -11.58 -9.80
CA PRO A 170 20.84 -12.57 -10.81
C PRO A 170 19.59 -13.07 -11.54
N LYS A 171 19.57 -12.95 -12.87
CA LYS A 171 18.48 -13.47 -13.71
C LYS A 171 18.67 -14.97 -13.87
N GLY A 172 18.16 -15.74 -12.92
CA GLY A 172 18.15 -17.18 -12.95
C GLY A 172 17.80 -17.76 -11.58
N ILE A 173 17.28 -18.99 -11.56
CA ILE A 173 17.23 -19.79 -10.32
C ILE A 173 18.68 -20.15 -9.98
N ILE A 174 19.40 -19.18 -9.43
CA ILE A 174 20.71 -19.44 -8.83
C ILE A 174 20.43 -19.70 -7.36
N ARG A 175 20.35 -20.99 -7.01
CA ARG A 175 20.40 -21.53 -5.65
C ARG A 175 21.78 -21.29 -4.99
N ALA A 176 22.35 -20.10 -5.13
CA ALA A 176 23.65 -19.75 -4.57
C ALA A 176 23.57 -18.39 -3.87
N ALA A 177 22.70 -18.32 -2.89
CA ALA A 177 22.83 -17.53 -1.66
C ALA A 177 21.54 -17.79 -0.87
N ASN A 178 21.64 -17.86 0.45
CA ASN A 178 20.54 -18.10 1.38
C ASN A 178 19.47 -16.98 1.35
N THR A 179 18.78 -16.79 0.22
CA THR A 179 17.71 -15.81 0.06
C THR A 179 16.52 -16.45 -0.63
N THR A 180 15.41 -16.52 0.11
CA THR A 180 14.12 -17.07 -0.33
C THR A 180 13.26 -16.02 -1.07
N LYS A 181 13.85 -14.90 -1.51
CA LYS A 181 13.07 -13.87 -2.20
C LYS A 181 12.67 -14.39 -3.58
N LEU A 182 11.36 -14.57 -3.77
CA LEU A 182 10.78 -14.88 -5.08
C LEU A 182 11.06 -13.74 -6.09
N PRO A 183 11.27 -14.08 -7.37
CA PRO A 183 11.60 -13.13 -8.44
C PRO A 183 10.49 -12.09 -8.73
#